data_AF-A0A645AUC4-F1
#
_entry.id   AF-A0A645AUC4-F1
#
_cell.length_a   1.000
_cell.length_b   1.000
_cell.length_c   1.000
_cell.angle_alpha   90.00
_cell.angle_beta   90.00
_cell.angle_gamma   90.00
#
_symmetry.space_group_name_H-M   'P 1'
#
loop_
_entity.id
_entity.type
_entity.pdbx_description
1 polymer ?
#
loop_
_entity_poly.entity_id
_entity_poly.type
_entity_poly.pdbx_seq_one_letter_code
_entity_poly.pdbx_strand_id
1 'polypeptide(L)'
;MRSSVQQKGQSLLAPYYLVYMGEGGEPVLGYMQGKRCLDYLKKLCQGKTEVLAELAQNLKKETKNYAYMKAYSSAFQLAIESVIGKSQEVGAASFFSTELVSLNAEGVTSQSDFDIVAFVVVKRK
;
A
#
# COMPACT_ATOMS: atom_id res chain seq x y z
N MET A 1 17.84 16.06 19.09
CA MET A 1 16.61 15.71 18.36
C MET A 1 16.87 15.94 16.87
N ARG A 2 16.95 14.89 16.04
CA ARG A 2 17.02 15.08 14.58
C ARG A 2 15.60 15.32 14.09
N SER A 3 15.22 16.58 13.93
CA SER A 3 14.02 16.96 13.20
C SER A 3 14.31 16.70 11.72
N SER A 4 14.01 15.49 11.23
CA SER A 4 13.96 15.24 9.80
C SER A 4 12.78 16.05 9.25
N VAL A 5 13.08 17.19 8.64
CA VAL A 5 12.13 17.93 7.81
C VAL A 5 11.55 16.91 6.83
N GLN A 6 10.25 16.62 6.94
CA GLN A 6 9.54 15.83 5.93
C GLN A 6 9.67 16.59 4.62
N GLN A 7 10.52 16.10 3.73
CA GLN A 7 10.58 16.64 2.39
C GLN A 7 9.20 16.40 1.75
N LYS A 8 8.61 17.47 1.22
CA LYS A 8 7.37 17.42 0.45
C LYS A 8 7.52 16.32 -0.61
N GLY A 9 6.69 15.28 -0.53
CA GLY A 9 6.68 14.19 -1.51
C GLY A 9 7.14 12.82 -0.99
N GLN A 10 7.72 12.70 0.22
CA GLN A 10 8.06 11.39 0.79
C GLN A 10 6.94 10.82 1.67
N SER A 11 6.63 9.54 1.48
CA SER A 11 5.73 8.78 2.36
C SER A 11 6.25 8.74 3.80
N LEU A 12 5.33 8.91 4.77
CA LEU A 12 5.63 8.75 6.21
C LEU A 12 6.19 7.37 6.57
N LEU A 13 5.96 6.38 5.71
CA LEU A 13 6.35 4.99 5.93
C LEU A 13 7.63 4.61 5.19
N ALA A 14 8.29 5.55 4.49
CA ALA A 14 9.53 5.27 3.76
C ALA A 14 10.54 4.47 4.62
N PRO A 15 11.15 3.40 4.09
CA PRO A 15 11.15 2.95 2.69
C PRO A 15 9.95 2.05 2.30
N TYR A 16 8.93 1.92 3.15
CA TYR A 16 7.76 1.07 2.88
C TYR A 16 6.61 1.83 2.23
N TYR A 17 5.91 1.09 1.37
CA TYR A 17 4.70 1.52 0.69
C TYR A 17 3.50 0.73 1.23
N LEU A 18 2.43 1.43 1.60
CA LEU A 18 1.21 0.82 2.10
C LEU A 18 0.00 1.36 1.34
N VAL A 19 -0.63 0.49 0.57
CA VAL A 19 -1.82 0.80 -0.22
C VAL A 19 -3.00 0.01 0.34
N TYR A 20 -4.16 0.64 0.46
CA TYR A 20 -5.40 -0.04 0.80
C TYR A 20 -6.22 -0.26 -0.47
N MET A 21 -6.39 -1.52 -0.86
CA MET A 21 -7.09 -1.93 -2.08
C MET A 21 -8.56 -2.29 -1.78
N GLY A 22 -9.46 -1.88 -2.67
CA GLY A 22 -10.85 -2.29 -2.69
C GLY A 22 -11.04 -3.65 -3.36
N GLU A 23 -12.21 -4.27 -3.18
CA GLU A 23 -12.52 -5.57 -3.79
C GLU A 23 -12.61 -5.51 -5.32
N GLY A 24 -12.86 -4.34 -5.90
CA GLY A 24 -12.87 -4.13 -7.36
C GLY A 24 -11.49 -3.92 -7.99
N GLY A 25 -10.42 -3.90 -7.19
CA GLY A 25 -9.06 -3.67 -7.66
C GLY A 25 -8.63 -2.20 -7.68
N GLU A 26 -9.49 -1.28 -7.24
CA GLU A 26 -9.16 0.14 -7.11
C GLU A 26 -8.43 0.46 -5.78
N PRO A 27 -7.44 1.37 -5.78
CA PRO A 27 -6.82 1.86 -4.55
C PRO A 27 -7.79 2.79 -3.80
N VAL A 28 -8.30 2.33 -2.66
CA VAL A 28 -9.14 3.15 -1.75
C VAL A 28 -8.30 4.21 -1.04
N LEU A 29 -7.08 3.85 -0.63
CA LEU A 29 -6.07 4.79 -0.12
C LEU A 29 -4.72 4.47 -0.77
N GLY A 30 -4.10 5.49 -1.36
CA GLY A 30 -2.76 5.39 -1.95
C GLY A 30 -1.64 5.46 -0.90
N TYR A 31 -0.40 5.18 -1.33
CA TYR A 31 0.76 5.08 -0.43
C TYR A 31 1.08 6.35 0.36
N MET A 32 0.78 7.53 -0.19
CA MET A 32 0.92 8.82 0.51
C MET A 32 0.01 8.95 1.74
N GLN A 33 -1.01 8.09 1.85
CA GLN A 33 -1.97 8.04 2.95
C GLN A 33 -1.70 6.86 3.90
N GLY A 34 -0.48 6.30 3.92
CA GLY A 34 -0.12 5.12 4.73
C GLY A 34 -0.52 5.22 6.21
N LYS A 35 -0.42 6.40 6.84
CA LYS A 35 -0.91 6.60 8.22
C LYS A 35 -2.41 6.31 8.36
N ARG A 36 -3.24 6.77 7.41
CA ARG A 36 -4.70 6.50 7.42
C ARG A 36 -4.99 5.01 7.24
N CYS A 37 -4.23 4.32 6.39
CA CYS A 37 -4.32 2.86 6.25
C CYS A 37 -4.09 2.16 7.60
N LEU A 38 -3.05 2.55 8.33
CA LEU A 38 -2.75 2.01 9.66
C LEU A 38 -3.82 2.36 10.70
N ASP A 39 -4.36 3.59 10.66
CA ASP A 39 -5.45 3.99 11.56
C ASP A 39 -6.72 3.14 11.34
N TYR A 40 -7.03 2.79 10.09
CA TYR A 40 -8.13 1.88 9.77
C TYR A 40 -7.85 0.45 10.26
N LEU A 41 -6.66 -0.08 9.98
CA LEU A 41 -6.25 -1.39 10.48
C LEU A 41 -6.35 -1.48 12.00
N LYS A 42 -5.85 -0.46 12.72
CA LYS A 42 -5.92 -0.36 14.18
C LYS A 42 -7.35 -0.40 14.69
N LYS A 43 -8.28 0.31 14.04
CA LYS A 43 -9.71 0.30 14.41
C LYS A 43 -10.36 -1.06 14.16
N LEU A 44 -10.08 -1.70 13.02
CA LEU A 44 -10.65 -3.02 12.68
C LEU A 44 -10.20 -4.14 13.63
N CYS A 45 -8.96 -4.03 14.11
CA CYS A 45 -8.31 -4.97 15.01
C CYS A 45 -8.42 -4.57 16.49
N GLN A 46 -9.13 -3.50 16.85
CA GLN A 46 -9.21 -3.05 18.23
C GLN A 46 -9.80 -4.14 19.13
N GLY A 47 -9.08 -4.48 20.20
CA GLY A 47 -9.47 -5.56 21.13
C GLY A 47 -9.28 -6.98 20.59
N LYS A 48 -8.71 -7.15 19.39
CA LYS A 48 -8.39 -8.45 18.80
C LYS A 48 -6.89 -8.62 18.71
N THR A 49 -6.38 -9.65 19.37
CA THR A 49 -4.96 -10.02 19.34
C THR A 49 -4.67 -11.18 18.38
N GLU A 50 -5.73 -11.86 17.91
CA GLU A 50 -5.65 -13.03 17.05
C GLU A 50 -6.47 -12.86 15.77
N VAL A 51 -6.10 -13.64 14.76
CA VAL A 51 -6.84 -13.71 13.50
C VAL A 51 -8.21 -14.35 13.74
N LEU A 52 -9.25 -13.83 13.09
CA LEU A 52 -10.58 -14.40 13.14
C LEU A 52 -10.62 -15.75 12.40
N ALA A 53 -10.61 -16.85 13.16
CA ALA A 53 -10.48 -18.21 12.63
C ALA A 53 -11.53 -18.56 11.56
N GLU A 54 -12.78 -18.13 11.74
CA GLU A 54 -13.86 -18.34 10.76
C GLU A 54 -13.54 -17.70 9.40
N LEU A 55 -13.06 -16.45 9.42
CA LEU A 55 -12.69 -15.74 8.19
C LEU A 55 -11.45 -16.37 7.54
N ALA A 56 -10.47 -16.80 8.34
CA ALA A 56 -9.30 -17.50 7.83
C ALA A 56 -9.68 -18.82 7.15
N GLN A 57 -10.61 -19.59 7.72
CA GLN A 57 -11.12 -20.81 7.11
C GLN A 57 -11.91 -20.55 5.83
N ASN A 58 -12.73 -19.50 5.80
CA ASN A 58 -13.47 -19.12 4.59
C ASN A 58 -12.50 -18.73 3.47
N LEU A 59 -11.48 -17.92 3.79
CA LEU A 59 -10.42 -17.57 2.85
C LEU A 59 -9.67 -18.80 2.34
N LYS A 60 -9.34 -19.75 3.22
CA LYS A 60 -8.69 -21.01 2.86
C LYS A 60 -9.55 -21.84 1.91
N LYS A 61 -10.86 -21.92 2.12
CA LYS A 61 -11.79 -22.64 1.23
C LYS A 61 -11.88 -21.97 -0.14
N GLU A 62 -12.11 -20.66 -0.18
CA GLU A 62 -12.22 -19.89 -1.42
C GLU A 62 -10.97 -19.99 -2.28
N THR A 63 -9.80 -19.95 -1.65
CA THR A 63 -8.50 -20.00 -2.33
C THR A 63 -7.99 -21.42 -2.56
N LYS A 64 -8.80 -22.46 -2.31
CA LYS A 64 -8.38 -23.87 -2.40
C LYS A 64 -7.06 -24.12 -1.66
N ASN A 65 -7.06 -23.83 -0.37
CA ASN A 65 -5.87 -23.87 0.49
C ASN A 65 -4.74 -22.97 -0.03
N TYR A 66 -5.07 -21.72 -0.37
CA TYR A 66 -4.15 -20.71 -0.91
C TYR A 66 -3.51 -21.05 -2.26
N ALA A 67 -3.90 -22.15 -2.91
CA ALA A 67 -3.41 -22.51 -4.24
C ALA A 67 -3.98 -21.61 -5.35
N TYR A 68 -5.17 -21.04 -5.15
CA TYR A 68 -5.84 -20.14 -6.08
C TYR A 68 -5.98 -18.74 -5.49
N MET A 69 -4.91 -17.96 -5.61
CA MET A 69 -4.79 -16.58 -5.09
C MET A 69 -4.90 -15.52 -6.19
N LYS A 70 -5.38 -15.88 -7.39
CA LYS A 70 -5.34 -15.02 -8.59
C LYS A 70 -5.91 -13.61 -8.36
N ALA A 71 -7.06 -13.52 -7.67
CA ALA A 71 -7.67 -12.23 -7.35
C ALA A 71 -6.76 -11.35 -6.47
N TYR A 72 -6.13 -11.95 -5.46
CA TYR A 72 -5.21 -11.25 -4.56
C TYR A 72 -3.91 -10.86 -5.25
N SER A 73 -3.33 -11.76 -6.07
CA SER A 73 -2.13 -11.44 -6.85
C SER A 73 -2.38 -10.32 -7.86
N SER A 74 -3.56 -10.28 -8.49
CA SER A 74 -3.94 -9.16 -9.35
C SER A 74 -4.08 -7.86 -8.56
N ALA A 75 -4.67 -7.91 -7.36
CA ALA A 75 -4.75 -6.74 -6.49
C ALA A 75 -3.36 -6.22 -6.07
N PHE A 76 -2.39 -7.12 -5.84
CA PHE A 76 -1.02 -6.73 -5.54
C PHE A 76 -0.35 -6.02 -6.72
N GLN A 77 -0.54 -6.52 -7.94
CA GLN A 77 -0.01 -5.89 -9.15
C GLN A 77 -0.60 -4.49 -9.34
N LEU A 78 -1.92 -4.34 -9.21
CA LEU A 78 -2.60 -3.04 -9.28
C LEU A 78 -2.14 -2.08 -8.18
N ALA A 79 -1.87 -2.59 -6.97
CA ALA A 79 -1.32 -1.77 -5.90
C ALA A 79 0.06 -1.22 -6.27
N ILE A 80 0.97 -2.05 -6.80
CA ILE A 80 2.31 -1.64 -7.25
C ILE A 80 2.19 -0.61 -8.38
N GLU A 81 1.32 -0.84 -9.38
CA GLU A 81 1.07 0.11 -10.47
C GLU A 81 0.57 1.46 -9.95
N SER A 82 -0.30 1.46 -8.93
CA SER A 82 -0.78 2.70 -8.30
C SER A 82 0.35 3.50 -7.64
N VAL A 83 1.35 2.81 -7.05
CA VAL A 83 2.52 3.46 -6.45
C VAL A 83 3.39 4.08 -7.52
N ILE A 84 3.71 3.32 -8.57
CA ILE A 84 4.56 3.80 -9.68
C ILE A 84 3.91 5.00 -10.37
N GLY A 85 2.63 4.89 -10.76
CA GLY A 85 1.92 5.97 -11.44
C GLY A 85 1.86 7.23 -10.58
N LYS A 86 1.59 7.07 -9.28
CA LYS A 86 1.53 8.21 -8.36
C LYS A 86 2.90 8.82 -8.07
N SER A 87 3.97 8.03 -8.03
CA SER A 87 5.35 8.52 -7.94
C SER A 87 5.75 9.34 -9.17
N GLN A 88 5.37 8.88 -10.37
CA GLN A 88 5.58 9.62 -11.61
C GLN A 88 4.83 10.96 -11.63
N GLU A 89 3.58 11.01 -11.16
CA GLU A 89 2.83 12.26 -11.03
C GLU A 89 3.50 13.26 -10.07
N VAL A 90 3.98 12.79 -8.92
CA VAL A 90 4.70 13.62 -7.93
C VAL A 90 6.01 14.14 -8.52
N GLY A 91 6.76 13.28 -9.22
CA GLY A 91 7.97 13.66 -9.94
C GLY A 91 7.69 14.74 -10.97
N ALA A 92 6.68 14.53 -11.84
CA ALA A 92 6.26 15.49 -12.85
C ALA A 92 5.84 16.85 -12.25
N ALA A 93 5.05 16.85 -11.16
CA ALA A 93 4.67 18.08 -10.47
C ALA A 93 5.88 18.85 -9.91
N SER A 94 6.90 18.14 -9.43
CA SER A 94 8.16 18.72 -8.94
C SER A 94 8.93 19.44 -10.04
N PHE A 95 8.92 18.91 -11.28
CA PHE A 95 9.56 19.56 -12.44
C PHE A 95 8.94 20.93 -12.77
N PHE A 96 7.64 21.13 -12.51
CA PHE A 96 6.95 22.39 -12.78
C PHE A 96 7.00 23.38 -11.61
N SER A 97 7.52 22.99 -10.44
CA SER A 97 7.74 23.90 -9.33
C SER A 97 9.13 24.54 -9.39
N THR A 98 9.19 25.87 -9.28
CA THR A 98 10.42 26.70 -9.38
C THR A 98 11.47 26.41 -8.30
N GLU A 99 11.10 25.70 -7.23
CA GLU A 99 12.05 25.25 -6.23
C GLU A 99 12.69 23.94 -6.71
N LEU A 100 14.03 23.89 -6.71
CA LEU A 100 14.88 22.77 -7.12
C LEU A 100 14.68 21.54 -6.19
N VAL A 101 13.45 21.05 -6.06
CA VAL A 101 13.10 19.87 -5.28
C VAL A 101 13.49 18.68 -6.13
N SER A 102 14.75 18.29 -5.94
CA SER A 102 15.38 17.00 -6.21
C SER A 102 14.52 16.07 -7.08
N LEU A 103 14.90 15.96 -8.35
CA LEU A 103 14.41 15.00 -9.35
C LEU A 103 14.57 13.51 -8.95
N ASN A 104 15.00 13.25 -7.71
CA ASN A 104 15.25 11.95 -7.12
C ASN A 104 14.06 11.43 -6.29
N ALA A 105 12.86 12.00 -6.46
CA ALA A 105 11.82 11.96 -5.42
C ALA A 105 11.55 10.57 -4.84
N GLU A 106 11.49 9.49 -5.63
CA GLU A 106 11.52 8.13 -5.06
C GLU A 106 12.25 7.06 -5.92
N GLY A 107 12.70 7.37 -7.15
CA GLY A 107 13.54 6.46 -7.96
C GLY A 107 12.89 5.15 -8.41
N VAL A 108 11.62 4.92 -8.10
CA VAL A 108 10.92 3.67 -8.43
C VAL A 108 10.30 3.76 -9.82
N THR A 109 10.66 2.82 -10.69
CA THR A 109 10.32 2.90 -12.12
C THR A 109 9.67 1.63 -12.64
N SER A 110 9.80 0.52 -11.94
CA SER A 110 9.37 -0.79 -12.41
C SER A 110 8.67 -1.61 -11.33
N GLN A 111 7.84 -2.58 -11.74
CA GLN A 111 7.21 -3.53 -10.82
C GLN A 111 8.26 -4.40 -10.10
N SER A 112 9.38 -4.69 -10.76
CA SER A 112 10.49 -5.47 -10.20
C SER A 112 11.27 -4.76 -9.10
N ASP A 113 11.02 -3.46 -8.88
CA ASP A 113 11.64 -2.71 -7.78
C ASP A 113 10.94 -2.99 -6.43
N PHE A 114 9.86 -3.77 -6.44
CA PHE A 114 9.02 -4.01 -5.25
C PHE A 114 8.96 -5.48 -4.87
N ASP A 115 9.11 -5.72 -3.57
CA ASP A 115 8.78 -6.98 -2.91
C ASP A 115 7.59 -6.79 -1.97
N ILE A 116 6.67 -7.76 -1.96
CA ILE A 116 5.55 -7.79 -1.03
C ILE A 116 6.02 -8.41 0.29
N VAL A 117 6.20 -7.58 1.30
CA VAL A 117 6.62 -8.04 2.64
C VAL A 117 5.47 -8.56 3.49
N ALA A 118 4.26 -8.02 3.31
CA ALA A 118 3.07 -8.40 4.07
C ALA A 118 1.79 -7.96 3.37
N PHE A 119 0.69 -8.64 3.67
CA PHE A 119 -0.67 -8.22 3.30
C PHE A 119 -1.67 -8.59 4.39
N VAL A 120 -2.78 -7.84 4.46
CA VAL A 120 -3.90 -8.14 5.35
C VAL A 120 -5.18 -8.15 4.53
N VAL A 121 -5.95 -9.24 4.65
CA VAL A 121 -7.25 -9.36 4.01
C VAL A 121 -8.33 -8.94 5.00
N VAL A 122 -9.11 -7.92 4.65
CA VAL A 122 -10.26 -7.47 5.43
C VAL A 122 -11.52 -8.06 4.82
N LYS A 123 -12.31 -8.77 5.63
CA LYS A 123 -13.59 -9.35 5.22
C LYS A 123 -14.69 -9.02 6.23
N ARG A 124 -15.92 -8.93 5.72
CA ARG A 124 -17.11 -8.89 6.57
C ARG A 124 -17.35 -10.26 7.19
N LYS A 125 -17.81 -10.26 8.45
CA LYS A 125 -18.33 -11.45 9.12
C LYS A 125 -19.69 -11.83 8.54
#